data_AF-A0AA48MBA4-F1
#
_entry.id   AF-A0AA48MBA4-F1
#
_cell.length_a   1.000
_cell.length_b   1.000
_cell.length_c   1.000
_cell.angle_alpha   90.00
_cell.angle_beta   90.00
_cell.angle_gamma   90.00
#
_symmetry.space_group_name_H-M   'P 1'
#
loop_
_entity.id
_entity.type
_entity.pdbx_description
1 polymer ?
#
loop_
_entity_poly.entity_id
_entity_poly.type
_entity_poly.pdbx_seq_one_letter_code
_entity_poly.pdbx_strand_id
1 'polypeptide(L)'
;MKRTLRAYVFPVLMAGLLLAGCSEGVKDAESDMKKQLDADLRAVEKVTVLSTDGQEVPLALDEFLKELPEQGKDLQVSPQPLKRDEIRYTLVLYRQKLAPLVVEVGKQASQYGENTYRGPGADRFYQWIHRKAGKGLLPTAVQTAVVTAEDLGQTVTLGTTQAKFLQGVLAAATPLSDEKIDQYPLYPNYLLRIDAGDRSLHVSMLTPTLVSIPFGRETHYYSIQGSLFSQLTQWLPPRRTEGDALDRLFQASKIRIEPSGDVSVASVEQSATETTVEQGKAHQCVRLLKGGVAIAGQPKSPGNERYRLIFSVEQGDVTVHVYDRHIRVNDTWYVHEHLDDKLLTLFGGKK
;
A
#
# COMPACT_ATOMS: atom_id res chain seq x y z
N MET A 1 32.69 -31.95 -4.13
CA MET A 1 33.25 -30.59 -3.93
C MET A 1 32.26 -29.79 -3.08
N LYS A 2 32.60 -29.55 -1.81
CA LYS A 2 31.70 -28.97 -0.79
C LYS A 2 31.82 -27.44 -0.80
N ARG A 3 30.82 -26.74 -1.37
CA ARG A 3 30.69 -25.27 -1.26
C ARG A 3 30.09 -24.95 0.11
N THR A 4 30.83 -24.21 0.92
CA THR A 4 30.46 -23.83 2.29
C THR A 4 29.38 -22.75 2.31
N LEU A 5 28.29 -23.04 3.02
CA LEU A 5 27.00 -22.33 3.09
C LEU A 5 27.01 -20.98 3.84
N ARG A 6 28.16 -20.33 4.04
CA ARG A 6 28.35 -19.27 5.05
C ARG A 6 28.83 -17.90 4.54
N ALA A 7 29.00 -17.72 3.24
CA ALA A 7 29.86 -16.65 2.75
C ALA A 7 29.22 -15.26 2.56
N TYR A 8 27.89 -15.06 2.67
CA TYR A 8 27.33 -13.80 2.17
C TYR A 8 26.16 -13.19 2.95
N VAL A 9 26.00 -13.47 4.26
CA VAL A 9 25.08 -12.67 5.13
C VAL A 9 25.77 -11.97 6.27
N PHE A 10 27.05 -12.28 6.37
CA PHE A 10 28.05 -11.52 7.08
C PHE A 10 27.93 -10.00 6.88
N PRO A 11 27.77 -9.39 5.68
CA PRO A 11 28.01 -7.95 5.56
C PRO A 11 27.05 -7.02 6.33
N VAL A 12 25.73 -7.26 6.36
CA VAL A 12 24.75 -6.35 7.04
C VAL A 12 24.94 -6.36 8.55
N LEU A 13 25.03 -7.56 9.14
CA LEU A 13 25.16 -7.75 10.58
C LEU A 13 26.62 -7.57 11.04
N MET A 14 27.62 -7.82 10.18
CA MET A 14 29.03 -7.72 10.55
C MET A 14 29.60 -6.32 10.49
N ALA A 15 29.18 -5.43 9.60
CA ALA A 15 29.78 -4.09 9.66
C ALA A 15 29.37 -3.29 10.91
N GLY A 16 28.26 -3.62 11.60
CA GLY A 16 27.98 -3.01 12.92
C GLY A 16 28.50 -3.80 14.13
N LEU A 17 29.07 -4.99 13.97
CA LEU A 17 29.87 -5.66 15.02
C LEU A 17 31.36 -5.28 14.96
N LEU A 18 31.83 -4.74 13.83
CA LEU A 18 33.23 -4.38 13.57
C LEU A 18 33.71 -3.08 14.25
N LEU A 19 32.84 -2.29 14.90
CA LEU A 19 33.23 -1.01 15.50
C LEU A 19 33.14 -0.95 17.04
N ALA A 20 32.77 -2.05 17.70
CA ALA A 20 32.86 -2.15 19.17
C ALA A 20 34.24 -2.65 19.66
N GLY A 21 35.21 -2.87 18.76
CA GLY A 21 36.54 -3.37 19.11
C GLY A 21 37.63 -2.84 18.18
N CYS A 22 38.23 -1.72 18.52
CA CYS A 22 39.57 -1.38 18.02
C CYS A 22 40.59 -2.38 18.61
N SER A 23 41.12 -3.29 17.80
CA SER A 23 42.57 -3.57 17.76
C SER A 23 42.92 -4.60 16.68
N GLU A 24 43.82 -4.18 15.79
CA GLU A 24 44.88 -4.93 15.12
C GLU A 24 44.67 -6.41 14.75
N GLY A 25 44.53 -6.58 13.43
CA GLY A 25 44.88 -7.72 12.57
C GLY A 25 45.28 -9.06 13.19
N VAL A 26 44.44 -10.07 12.98
CA VAL A 26 44.88 -11.49 12.90
C VAL A 26 43.92 -12.22 11.96
N LYS A 27 44.44 -13.14 11.13
CA LYS A 27 43.66 -14.11 10.35
C LYS A 27 42.73 -15.02 11.20
N ASP A 28 42.82 -14.93 12.53
CA ASP A 28 41.94 -15.59 13.52
C ASP A 28 40.69 -14.77 13.88
N ALA A 29 40.65 -13.47 13.58
CA ALA A 29 39.51 -12.59 13.88
C ALA A 29 38.22 -12.99 13.12
N GLU A 30 38.37 -13.57 11.93
CA GLU A 30 37.25 -14.04 11.10
C GLU A 30 36.56 -15.28 11.71
N SER A 31 37.32 -16.11 12.45
CA SER A 31 36.83 -17.27 13.19
C SER A 31 36.03 -16.86 14.43
N ASP A 32 36.50 -15.84 15.15
CA ASP A 32 35.89 -15.42 16.41
C ASP A 32 34.70 -14.48 16.20
N MET A 33 34.73 -13.59 15.22
CA MET A 33 33.54 -12.82 14.79
C MET A 33 32.39 -13.73 14.38
N LYS A 34 32.71 -14.85 13.73
CA LYS A 34 31.73 -15.85 13.29
C LYS A 34 31.09 -16.60 14.46
N LYS A 35 31.88 -16.95 15.48
CA LYS A 35 31.36 -17.54 16.73
C LYS A 35 30.49 -16.55 17.50
N GLN A 36 30.89 -15.28 17.55
CA GLN A 36 30.13 -14.22 18.20
C GLN A 36 28.79 -13.97 17.51
N LEU A 37 28.78 -13.94 16.17
CA LEU A 37 27.55 -13.82 15.37
C LEU A 37 26.62 -15.03 15.54
N ASP A 38 27.18 -16.24 15.51
CA ASP A 38 26.42 -17.47 15.79
C ASP A 38 25.83 -17.41 17.20
N ALA A 39 26.54 -16.84 18.19
CA ALA A 39 26.05 -16.65 19.55
C ALA A 39 24.95 -15.57 19.62
N ASP A 40 25.13 -14.44 18.93
CA ASP A 40 24.14 -13.36 18.86
C ASP A 40 22.83 -13.80 18.21
N LEU A 41 22.90 -14.56 17.11
CA LEU A 41 21.73 -15.12 16.43
C LEU A 41 21.06 -16.22 17.26
N ARG A 42 21.83 -17.03 18.00
CA ARG A 42 21.28 -18.00 18.97
C ARG A 42 20.62 -17.32 20.16
N ALA A 43 20.99 -16.09 20.48
CA ALA A 43 20.38 -15.30 21.55
C ALA A 43 19.09 -14.59 21.10
N VAL A 44 18.71 -14.61 19.82
CA VAL A 44 17.48 -13.97 19.33
C VAL A 44 16.26 -14.75 19.81
N GLU A 45 15.40 -14.10 20.59
CA GLU A 45 14.16 -14.67 21.13
C GLU A 45 12.93 -14.27 20.32
N LYS A 46 12.97 -13.11 19.67
CA LYS A 46 11.85 -12.55 18.91
C LYS A 46 12.38 -11.65 17.80
N VAL A 47 11.74 -11.69 16.64
CA VAL A 47 12.00 -10.76 15.54
C VAL A 47 10.70 -10.07 15.16
N THR A 48 10.76 -8.76 14.97
CA THR A 48 9.62 -7.96 14.54
C THR A 48 9.99 -6.98 13.45
N VAL A 49 8.99 -6.55 12.69
CA VAL A 49 9.08 -5.44 11.75
C VAL A 49 8.18 -4.33 12.25
N LEU A 50 8.76 -3.16 12.47
CA LEU A 50 8.07 -1.93 12.83
C LEU A 50 7.89 -1.09 11.56
N SER A 51 6.66 -0.69 11.27
CA SER A 51 6.35 0.25 10.19
C SER A 51 6.68 1.69 10.60
N THR A 52 6.67 2.57 9.60
CA THR A 52 6.95 4.01 9.80
C THR A 52 5.84 4.77 10.54
N ASP A 53 4.64 4.19 10.69
CA ASP A 53 3.53 4.70 11.51
C ASP A 53 3.47 4.04 12.91
N GLY A 54 4.45 3.19 13.26
CA GLY A 54 4.61 2.64 14.61
C GLY A 54 3.88 1.31 14.86
N GLN A 55 3.35 0.65 13.83
CA GLN A 55 2.76 -0.68 13.96
C GLN A 55 3.85 -1.76 13.96
N GLU A 56 3.84 -2.63 14.96
CA GLU A 56 4.81 -3.72 15.09
C GLU A 56 4.18 -5.06 14.69
N VAL A 57 4.88 -5.82 13.85
CA VAL A 57 4.45 -7.13 13.35
C VAL A 57 5.49 -8.18 13.74
N PRO A 58 5.11 -9.23 14.50
CA PRO A 58 6.01 -10.34 14.77
C PRO A 58 6.25 -11.17 13.51
N LEU A 59 7.50 -11.59 13.32
CA LEU A 59 7.89 -12.52 12.26
C LEU A 59 8.02 -13.93 12.82
N ALA A 60 7.77 -14.94 11.98
CA ALA A 60 8.05 -16.33 12.31
C ALA A 60 9.57 -16.54 12.46
N LEU A 61 10.05 -16.66 13.70
CA LEU A 61 11.47 -16.67 14.05
C LEU A 61 12.25 -17.75 13.28
N ASP A 62 11.74 -18.99 13.27
CA ASP A 62 12.44 -20.12 12.63
C ASP A 62 12.57 -19.93 11.12
N GLU A 63 11.50 -19.49 10.45
CA GLU A 63 11.50 -19.20 9.02
C GLU A 63 12.43 -18.01 8.69
N PHE A 64 12.43 -16.99 9.55
CA PHE A 64 13.28 -15.82 9.42
C PHE A 64 14.77 -16.20 9.54
N LEU A 65 15.17 -16.89 10.61
CA LEU A 65 16.56 -17.29 10.85
C LEU A 65 17.07 -18.27 9.78
N LYS A 66 16.20 -19.10 9.23
CA LYS A 66 16.54 -20.02 8.13
C LYS A 66 16.83 -19.31 6.81
N GLU A 67 16.07 -18.28 6.47
CA GLU A 67 16.19 -17.56 5.19
C GLU A 67 17.12 -16.35 5.24
N LEU A 68 17.37 -15.80 6.43
CA LEU A 68 18.27 -14.66 6.63
C LEU A 68 19.63 -14.88 5.94
N PRO A 69 20.28 -16.07 6.00
CA PRO A 69 21.54 -16.39 5.30
C PRO A 69 21.54 -16.31 3.78
N GLU A 70 20.42 -16.01 3.13
CA GLU A 70 20.37 -15.82 1.67
C GLU A 70 20.35 -14.35 1.25
N GLN A 71 20.07 -13.42 2.18
CA GLN A 71 19.67 -12.04 1.83
C GLN A 71 20.82 -11.02 1.74
N GLY A 72 21.98 -11.33 2.29
CA GLY A 72 23.12 -10.41 2.36
C GLY A 72 24.07 -10.41 1.16
N LYS A 73 23.76 -11.16 0.11
CA LYS A 73 24.58 -11.18 -1.12
C LYS A 73 24.54 -9.81 -1.78
N ASP A 74 25.65 -9.39 -2.38
CA ASP A 74 25.74 -8.18 -3.23
C ASP A 74 25.40 -6.86 -2.52
N LEU A 75 25.73 -6.77 -1.23
CA LEU A 75 25.65 -5.53 -0.46
C LEU A 75 26.95 -4.75 -0.53
N GLN A 76 26.82 -3.43 -0.69
CA GLN A 76 27.95 -2.53 -0.83
C GLN A 76 27.86 -1.45 0.24
N VAL A 77 28.92 -1.28 1.03
CA VAL A 77 29.01 -0.20 2.01
C VAL A 77 28.98 1.13 1.27
N SER A 78 28.11 2.04 1.72
CA SER A 78 27.94 3.36 1.14
C SER A 78 28.28 4.43 2.18
N PRO A 79 29.02 5.50 1.81
CA PRO A 79 29.23 6.64 2.68
C PRO A 79 27.99 7.53 2.81
N GLN A 80 26.94 7.28 2.01
CA GLN A 80 25.70 8.05 2.05
C GLN A 80 24.74 7.43 3.07
N PRO A 81 24.40 8.13 4.17
CA PRO A 81 23.49 7.61 5.18
C PRO A 81 22.10 7.35 4.59
N LEU A 82 21.34 6.46 5.21
CA LEU A 82 19.93 6.26 4.88
C LEU A 82 19.13 7.47 5.35
N LYS A 83 18.42 8.13 4.44
CA LYS A 83 17.57 9.27 4.81
C LYS A 83 16.26 8.78 5.41
N ARG A 84 15.68 9.59 6.30
CA ARG A 84 14.41 9.26 6.97
C ARG A 84 13.25 9.04 5.99
N ASP A 85 13.23 9.71 4.85
CA ASP A 85 12.24 9.54 3.77
C ASP A 85 12.47 8.28 2.92
N GLU A 86 13.65 7.67 2.98
CA GLU A 86 13.96 6.38 2.33
C GLU A 86 13.52 5.19 3.18
N ILE A 87 13.44 5.34 4.52
CA ILE A 87 13.02 4.28 5.44
C ILE A 87 11.58 3.84 5.13
N ARG A 88 11.40 2.51 5.06
CA ARG A 88 10.12 1.81 4.90
C ARG A 88 9.77 0.98 6.12
N TYR A 89 10.77 0.30 6.67
CA TYR A 89 10.64 -0.57 7.83
C TYR A 89 11.80 -0.39 8.80
N THR A 90 11.56 -0.75 10.05
CA THR A 90 12.59 -0.98 11.06
C THR A 90 12.49 -2.42 11.53
N LEU A 91 13.51 -3.22 11.23
CA LEU A 91 13.60 -4.62 11.68
C LEU A 91 14.24 -4.64 13.07
N VAL A 92 13.60 -5.31 14.03
CA VAL A 92 14.07 -5.40 15.42
C VAL A 92 14.27 -6.87 15.80
N LEU A 93 15.49 -7.23 16.19
CA LEU A 93 15.83 -8.56 16.71
C LEU A 93 16.05 -8.44 18.21
N TYR A 94 15.08 -8.91 18.99
CA TYR A 94 15.16 -8.94 20.44
C TYR A 94 16.04 -10.10 20.89
N ARG A 95 17.02 -9.79 21.75
CA ARG A 95 18.02 -10.75 22.22
C ARG A 95 17.89 -11.00 23.71
N GLN A 96 18.13 -12.24 24.13
CA GLN A 96 18.11 -12.63 25.53
C GLN A 96 19.16 -11.86 26.32
N LYS A 97 18.72 -11.06 27.30
CA LYS A 97 19.59 -10.29 28.22
C LYS A 97 20.59 -9.35 27.52
N LEU A 98 20.34 -8.98 26.27
CA LEU A 98 21.15 -8.07 25.46
C LEU A 98 20.25 -7.01 24.82
N ALA A 99 20.83 -5.87 24.44
CA ALA A 99 20.09 -4.84 23.70
C ALA A 99 19.57 -5.40 22.36
N PRO A 100 18.40 -4.97 21.86
CA PRO A 100 17.92 -5.41 20.55
C PRO A 100 18.84 -4.92 19.43
N LEU A 101 18.91 -5.70 18.34
CA LEU A 101 19.54 -5.24 17.10
C LEU A 101 18.47 -4.57 16.24
N VAL A 102 18.78 -3.37 15.74
CA VAL A 102 17.84 -2.56 14.97
C VAL A 102 18.44 -2.27 13.60
N VAL A 103 17.70 -2.63 12.54
CA VAL A 103 18.10 -2.39 11.15
C VAL A 103 17.01 -1.56 10.47
N GLU A 104 17.37 -0.37 10.00
CA GLU A 104 16.48 0.44 9.18
C GLU A 104 16.54 -0.04 7.73
N VAL A 105 15.39 -0.17 7.09
CA VAL A 105 15.26 -0.77 5.75
C VAL A 105 14.51 0.17 4.83
N GLY A 106 15.17 0.61 3.77
CA GLY A 106 14.60 1.31 2.63
C GLY A 106 14.64 0.46 1.35
N LYS A 107 13.97 0.91 0.28
CA LYS A 107 13.84 0.13 -0.97
C LYS A 107 15.18 -0.21 -1.63
N GLN A 108 16.18 0.64 -1.47
CA GLN A 108 17.48 0.51 -2.15
C GLN A 108 18.66 0.58 -1.17
N ALA A 109 18.38 0.58 0.13
CA ALA A 109 19.38 0.80 1.16
C ALA A 109 18.92 0.22 2.49
N SER A 110 19.85 -0.29 3.30
CA SER A 110 19.61 -0.64 4.70
C SER A 110 20.69 -0.04 5.59
N GLN A 111 20.33 0.35 6.81
CA GLN A 111 21.26 0.93 7.77
C GLN A 111 21.25 0.14 9.07
N TYR A 112 22.45 -0.13 9.58
CA TYR A 112 22.68 -0.80 10.85
C TYR A 112 23.80 -0.07 11.61
N GLY A 113 23.48 0.47 12.78
CA GLY A 113 24.37 1.39 13.48
C GLY A 113 24.71 2.59 12.58
N GLU A 114 26.00 2.82 12.38
CA GLU A 114 26.52 3.92 11.54
C GLU A 114 26.74 3.52 10.07
N ASN A 115 26.58 2.25 9.73
CA ASN A 115 26.87 1.75 8.38
C ASN A 115 25.61 1.67 7.53
N THR A 116 25.68 2.23 6.33
CA THR A 116 24.64 2.12 5.30
C THR A 116 25.11 1.19 4.19
N TYR A 117 24.25 0.27 3.77
CA TYR A 117 24.49 -0.65 2.67
C TYR A 117 23.52 -0.35 1.54
N ARG A 118 24.02 -0.35 0.31
CA ARG A 118 23.25 -0.13 -0.92
C ARG A 118 23.56 -1.22 -1.95
N GLY A 119 22.87 -1.18 -3.09
CA GLY A 119 23.05 -2.10 -4.21
C GLY A 119 21.98 -3.20 -4.30
N PRO A 120 22.12 -4.17 -5.21
CA PRO A 120 21.11 -5.21 -5.46
C PRO A 120 20.79 -6.06 -4.22
N GLY A 121 21.75 -6.23 -3.31
CA GLY A 121 21.51 -6.90 -2.04
C GLY A 121 20.51 -6.17 -1.14
N ALA A 122 20.54 -4.83 -1.13
CA ALA A 122 19.66 -4.03 -0.28
C ALA A 122 18.20 -4.08 -0.78
N ASP A 123 18.01 -4.06 -2.10
CA ASP A 123 16.70 -4.28 -2.72
C ASP A 123 16.14 -5.67 -2.40
N ARG A 124 16.93 -6.74 -2.59
CA ARG A 124 16.50 -8.09 -2.21
C ARG A 124 16.14 -8.21 -0.73
N PHE A 125 16.95 -7.60 0.15
CA PHE A 125 16.68 -7.58 1.58
C PHE A 125 15.37 -6.84 1.88
N TYR A 126 15.14 -5.67 1.27
CA TYR A 126 13.88 -4.96 1.37
C TYR A 126 12.69 -5.81 0.92
N GLN A 127 12.75 -6.42 -0.27
CA GLN A 127 11.67 -7.26 -0.80
C GLN A 127 11.41 -8.46 0.11
N TRP A 128 12.46 -9.05 0.69
CA TRP A 128 12.32 -10.14 1.64
C TRP A 128 11.63 -9.69 2.93
N ILE A 129 12.04 -8.57 3.52
CA ILE A 129 11.37 -7.99 4.70
C ILE A 129 9.93 -7.61 4.39
N HIS A 130 9.65 -7.02 3.23
CA HIS A 130 8.30 -6.71 2.75
C HIS A 130 7.44 -7.99 2.71
N ARG A 131 7.93 -9.08 2.12
CA ARG A 131 7.22 -10.37 2.10
C ARG A 131 6.99 -10.93 3.51
N LYS A 132 7.98 -10.85 4.40
CA LYS A 132 7.85 -11.36 5.78
C LYS A 132 6.84 -10.55 6.60
N ALA A 133 6.89 -9.22 6.50
CA ALA A 133 5.92 -8.32 7.13
C ALA A 133 4.50 -8.59 6.58
N GLY A 134 4.35 -8.73 5.26
CA GLY A 134 3.09 -9.09 4.62
C GLY A 134 2.47 -10.38 5.16
N LYS A 135 3.26 -11.43 5.38
CA LYS A 135 2.76 -12.66 6.01
C LYS A 135 2.31 -12.45 7.46
N GLY A 136 3.06 -11.66 8.24
CA GLY A 136 2.77 -11.42 9.66
C GLY A 136 1.63 -10.42 9.92
N LEU A 137 1.23 -9.63 8.93
CA LEU A 137 0.20 -8.59 9.06
C LEU A 137 -1.23 -9.13 9.24
N LEU A 138 -1.53 -10.28 8.64
CA LEU A 138 -2.86 -10.86 8.73
C LEU A 138 -3.09 -11.40 10.15
N PRO A 139 -4.16 -10.96 10.85
CA PRO A 139 -4.40 -11.36 12.22
C PRO A 139 -4.89 -12.80 12.29
N THR A 140 -4.42 -13.53 13.31
CA THR A 140 -4.88 -14.90 13.57
C THR A 140 -6.23 -14.92 14.27
N ALA A 141 -6.63 -13.83 14.93
CA ALA A 141 -7.91 -13.67 15.61
C ALA A 141 -8.53 -12.30 15.32
N VAL A 142 -9.87 -12.25 15.26
CA VAL A 142 -10.64 -11.02 15.09
C VAL A 142 -11.54 -10.86 16.30
N GLN A 143 -11.33 -9.81 17.09
CA GLN A 143 -12.17 -9.49 18.25
C GLN A 143 -13.43 -8.74 17.80
N THR A 144 -13.23 -7.65 17.08
CA THR A 144 -14.31 -6.85 16.50
C THR A 144 -13.94 -6.41 15.09
N ALA A 145 -14.94 -6.09 14.29
CA ALA A 145 -14.73 -5.55 12.96
C ALA A 145 -15.84 -4.57 12.60
N VAL A 146 -15.47 -3.50 11.91
CA VAL A 146 -16.39 -2.50 11.37
C VAL A 146 -16.18 -2.46 9.86
N VAL A 147 -17.28 -2.50 9.12
CA VAL A 147 -17.29 -2.36 7.67
C VAL A 147 -17.92 -1.02 7.32
N THR A 148 -17.28 -0.28 6.43
CA THR A 148 -17.78 0.98 5.89
C THR A 148 -17.85 0.88 4.37
N ALA A 149 -18.97 1.26 3.78
CA ALA A 149 -19.11 1.53 2.36
C ALA A 149 -19.02 3.05 2.18
N GLU A 150 -17.81 3.54 1.93
CA GLU A 150 -17.47 4.96 2.00
C GLU A 150 -18.29 5.80 1.02
N ASP A 151 -18.41 5.34 -0.23
CA ASP A 151 -19.18 6.03 -1.27
C ASP A 151 -20.69 6.15 -0.92
N LEU A 152 -21.20 5.25 -0.08
CA LEU A 152 -22.60 5.24 0.37
C LEU A 152 -22.81 5.99 1.70
N GLY A 153 -21.74 6.38 2.40
CA GLY A 153 -21.81 6.92 3.75
C GLY A 153 -22.40 5.93 4.78
N GLN A 154 -22.25 4.62 4.55
CA GLN A 154 -22.84 3.59 5.41
C GLN A 154 -21.77 2.83 6.19
N THR A 155 -22.06 2.49 7.44
CA THR A 155 -21.17 1.72 8.31
C THR A 155 -21.97 0.69 9.11
N VAL A 156 -21.40 -0.49 9.28
CA VAL A 156 -21.96 -1.57 10.11
C VAL A 156 -20.87 -2.18 11.00
N THR A 157 -21.20 -2.44 12.25
CA THR A 157 -20.34 -3.23 13.15
C THR A 157 -20.71 -4.71 13.02
N LEU A 158 -19.71 -5.56 12.80
CA LEU A 158 -19.89 -6.99 12.61
C LEU A 158 -20.09 -7.69 13.96
N GLY A 159 -21.09 -8.56 14.04
CA GLY A 159 -21.28 -9.48 15.15
C GLY A 159 -20.35 -10.69 15.06
N THR A 160 -20.40 -11.55 16.08
CA THR A 160 -19.47 -12.68 16.25
C THR A 160 -19.40 -13.62 15.05
N THR A 161 -20.54 -13.94 14.41
CA THR A 161 -20.58 -14.83 13.25
C THR A 161 -19.91 -14.20 12.03
N GLN A 162 -20.16 -12.91 11.78
CA GLN A 162 -19.53 -12.18 10.67
C GLN A 162 -18.03 -11.99 10.90
N ALA A 163 -17.62 -11.73 12.15
CA ALA A 163 -16.20 -11.65 12.53
C ALA A 163 -15.47 -12.98 12.29
N LYS A 164 -16.09 -14.13 12.63
CA LYS A 164 -15.54 -15.46 12.33
C LYS A 164 -15.41 -15.73 10.83
N PHE A 165 -16.40 -15.32 10.04
CA PHE A 165 -16.31 -15.41 8.58
C PHE A 165 -15.11 -14.60 8.06
N LEU A 166 -14.96 -13.35 8.52
CA LEU A 166 -13.86 -12.48 8.12
C LEU A 166 -12.49 -13.05 8.52
N GLN A 167 -12.38 -13.60 9.73
CA GLN A 167 -11.17 -14.31 10.18
C GLN A 167 -10.81 -15.46 9.24
N GLY A 168 -11.81 -16.25 8.81
CA GLY A 168 -11.60 -17.34 7.84
C GLY A 168 -11.11 -16.85 6.48
N VAL A 169 -11.67 -15.75 5.97
CA VAL A 169 -11.22 -15.12 4.72
C VAL A 169 -9.78 -14.63 4.84
N LEU A 170 -9.44 -13.92 5.91
CA LEU A 170 -8.08 -13.40 6.12
C LEU A 170 -7.06 -14.51 6.32
N ALA A 171 -7.41 -15.58 7.03
CA ALA A 171 -6.52 -16.73 7.21
C ALA A 171 -6.22 -17.45 5.88
N ALA A 172 -7.13 -17.39 4.91
CA ALA A 172 -6.97 -17.96 3.57
C ALA A 172 -6.37 -16.97 2.55
N ALA A 173 -6.15 -15.71 2.94
CA ALA A 173 -5.65 -14.68 2.04
C ALA A 173 -4.20 -14.98 1.62
N THR A 174 -3.91 -14.83 0.33
CA THR A 174 -2.58 -15.10 -0.21
C THR A 174 -1.87 -13.79 -0.53
N PRO A 175 -0.71 -13.50 0.10
CA PRO A 175 0.03 -12.27 -0.18
C PRO A 175 0.52 -12.26 -1.62
N LEU A 176 0.34 -11.13 -2.30
CA LEU A 176 0.88 -10.91 -3.64
C LEU A 176 2.29 -10.30 -3.53
N SER A 177 3.22 -10.79 -4.36
CA SER A 177 4.60 -10.31 -4.39
C SER A 177 4.71 -9.00 -5.16
N ASP A 178 5.24 -7.96 -4.50
CA ASP A 178 5.91 -6.71 -4.90
C ASP A 178 5.62 -6.04 -6.27
N GLU A 179 4.51 -6.37 -6.91
CA GLU A 179 4.04 -5.62 -8.07
C GLU A 179 3.26 -4.41 -7.57
N LYS A 180 3.61 -3.23 -8.11
CA LYS A 180 2.72 -2.08 -8.01
C LYS A 180 1.42 -2.46 -8.71
N ILE A 181 0.39 -2.74 -7.93
CA ILE A 181 -0.92 -3.00 -8.48
C ILE A 181 -1.57 -1.65 -8.76
N ASP A 182 -1.68 -1.30 -10.05
CA ASP A 182 -2.44 -0.14 -10.52
C ASP A 182 -3.94 -0.47 -10.49
N GLN A 183 -4.49 -0.61 -9.28
CA GLN A 183 -5.88 -0.94 -9.06
C GLN A 183 -6.50 0.02 -8.05
N TYR A 184 -7.66 0.53 -8.40
CA TYR A 184 -8.46 1.42 -7.57
C TYR A 184 -9.70 0.69 -7.03
N PRO A 185 -10.23 1.09 -5.86
CA PRO A 185 -11.45 0.52 -5.31
C PRO A 185 -12.63 0.61 -6.29
N LEU A 186 -13.36 -0.49 -6.45
CA LEU A 186 -14.65 -0.44 -7.14
C LEU A 186 -15.71 0.26 -6.28
N TYR A 187 -16.80 0.74 -6.90
CA TYR A 187 -17.95 1.27 -6.18
C TYR A 187 -18.84 0.14 -5.65
N PRO A 188 -19.32 0.21 -4.40
CA PRO A 188 -18.87 1.10 -3.34
C PRO A 188 -17.45 0.76 -2.85
N ASN A 189 -16.68 1.76 -2.44
CA ASN A 189 -15.41 1.56 -1.76
C ASN A 189 -15.66 0.99 -0.36
N TYR A 190 -15.44 -0.32 -0.21
CA TYR A 190 -15.57 -0.98 1.08
C TYR A 190 -14.25 -0.98 1.85
N LEU A 191 -14.32 -0.48 3.08
CA LEU A 191 -13.22 -0.43 4.03
C LEU A 191 -13.59 -1.28 5.25
N LEU A 192 -12.68 -2.14 5.68
CA LEU A 192 -12.82 -2.91 6.91
C LEU A 192 -11.80 -2.40 7.93
N ARG A 193 -12.27 -2.08 9.13
CA ARG A 193 -11.43 -1.81 10.29
C ARG A 193 -11.59 -2.98 11.26
N ILE A 194 -10.52 -3.71 11.46
CA ILE A 194 -10.50 -4.96 12.21
C ILE A 194 -9.68 -4.75 13.47
N ASP A 195 -10.21 -5.18 14.60
CA ASP A 195 -9.51 -5.18 15.87
C ASP A 195 -9.07 -6.61 16.20
N ALA A 196 -7.76 -6.84 16.26
CA ALA A 196 -7.15 -8.11 16.63
C ALA A 196 -6.82 -8.17 18.13
N GLY A 197 -7.06 -7.10 18.88
CA GLY A 197 -6.76 -6.96 20.31
C GLY A 197 -5.39 -6.33 20.58
N ASP A 198 -4.35 -6.79 19.89
CA ASP A 198 -2.99 -6.23 19.97
C ASP A 198 -2.75 -5.10 18.95
N ARG A 199 -3.55 -5.05 17.89
CA ARG A 199 -3.48 -4.03 16.84
C ARG A 199 -4.81 -3.89 16.10
N SER A 200 -4.98 -2.74 15.43
CA SER A 200 -6.05 -2.53 14.47
C SER A 200 -5.53 -2.60 13.04
N LEU A 201 -6.25 -3.32 12.18
CA LEU A 201 -5.93 -3.50 10.78
C LEU A 201 -6.96 -2.76 9.93
N HIS A 202 -6.49 -1.98 8.97
CA HIS A 202 -7.32 -1.32 7.98
C HIS A 202 -7.18 -2.06 6.65
N VAL A 203 -8.27 -2.61 6.13
CA VAL A 203 -8.30 -3.38 4.89
C VAL A 203 -9.19 -2.64 3.89
N SER A 204 -8.67 -2.30 2.72
CA SER A 204 -9.46 -1.72 1.64
C SER A 204 -9.74 -2.77 0.58
N MET A 205 -10.98 -2.91 0.15
CA MET A 205 -11.33 -3.81 -0.95
C MET A 205 -11.15 -3.11 -2.28
N LEU A 206 -10.19 -3.57 -3.08
CA LEU A 206 -9.87 -2.97 -4.37
C LEU A 206 -10.74 -3.57 -5.48
N THR A 207 -10.82 -4.89 -5.51
CA THR A 207 -11.70 -5.67 -6.40
C THR A 207 -12.33 -6.81 -5.60
N PRO A 208 -13.28 -7.58 -6.17
CA PRO A 208 -13.89 -8.69 -5.44
C PRO A 208 -12.90 -9.73 -4.91
N THR A 209 -11.70 -9.84 -5.50
CA THR A 209 -10.68 -10.82 -5.13
C THR A 209 -9.37 -10.19 -4.66
N LEU A 210 -9.31 -8.87 -4.49
CA LEU A 210 -8.09 -8.16 -4.12
C LEU A 210 -8.36 -7.15 -3.00
N VAL A 211 -7.56 -7.25 -1.93
CA VAL A 211 -7.55 -6.26 -0.85
C VAL A 211 -6.16 -5.66 -0.68
N SER A 212 -6.12 -4.46 -0.11
CA SER A 212 -4.89 -3.79 0.31
C SER A 212 -4.91 -3.44 1.80
N ILE A 213 -3.72 -3.46 2.39
CA ILE A 213 -3.48 -3.13 3.80
C ILE A 213 -2.31 -2.14 3.84
N PRO A 214 -2.52 -0.89 4.28
CA PRO A 214 -1.43 0.04 4.51
C PRO A 214 -0.61 -0.39 5.73
N PHE A 215 0.71 -0.25 5.64
CA PHE A 215 1.64 -0.53 6.73
C PHE A 215 2.77 0.50 6.70
N GLY A 216 2.57 1.60 7.43
CA GLY A 216 3.41 2.80 7.32
C GLY A 216 3.37 3.39 5.91
N ARG A 217 4.53 3.43 5.26
CA ARG A 217 4.71 3.94 3.89
C ARG A 217 4.58 2.86 2.81
N GLU A 218 4.37 1.61 3.21
CA GLU A 218 4.15 0.52 2.27
C GLU A 218 2.68 0.10 2.27
N THR A 219 2.31 -0.66 1.25
CA THR A 219 0.97 -1.23 1.10
C THR A 219 1.14 -2.67 0.68
N HIS A 220 0.56 -3.57 1.47
CA HIS A 220 0.56 -5.00 1.18
C HIS A 220 -0.75 -5.37 0.50
N TYR A 221 -0.65 -6.20 -0.53
CA TYR A 221 -1.79 -6.65 -1.33
C TYR A 221 -2.01 -8.15 -1.13
N TYR A 222 -3.27 -8.55 -1.08
CA TYR A 222 -3.65 -9.94 -0.86
C TYR A 222 -4.75 -10.36 -1.81
N SER A 223 -4.56 -11.52 -2.44
CA SER A 223 -5.62 -12.23 -3.12
C SER A 223 -6.53 -12.90 -2.08
N ILE A 224 -7.83 -12.72 -2.25
CA ILE A 224 -8.86 -13.26 -1.37
C ILE A 224 -9.97 -13.94 -2.18
N GLN A 225 -10.80 -14.74 -1.51
CA GLN A 225 -11.99 -15.31 -2.12
C GLN A 225 -13.06 -14.24 -2.36
N GLY A 226 -13.75 -14.33 -3.51
CA GLY A 226 -14.86 -13.43 -3.87
C GLY A 226 -16.08 -13.50 -2.93
N SER A 227 -16.12 -14.47 -2.02
CA SER A 227 -17.15 -14.60 -1.00
C SER A 227 -17.19 -13.39 -0.06
N LEU A 228 -16.06 -12.73 0.19
CA LEU A 228 -16.03 -11.51 1.01
C LEU A 228 -16.82 -10.39 0.34
N PHE A 229 -16.57 -10.13 -0.95
CA PHE A 229 -17.31 -9.11 -1.70
C PHE A 229 -18.82 -9.38 -1.67
N SER A 230 -19.24 -10.63 -1.90
CA SER A 230 -20.64 -11.02 -1.82
C SER A 230 -21.27 -10.79 -0.44
N GLN A 231 -20.51 -10.98 0.65
CA GLN A 231 -20.98 -10.68 2.00
C GLN A 231 -21.06 -9.17 2.26
N LEU A 232 -20.07 -8.40 1.79
CA LEU A 232 -20.04 -6.95 1.94
C LEU A 232 -21.22 -6.28 1.24
N THR A 233 -21.59 -6.75 0.04
CA THR A 233 -22.79 -6.25 -0.67
C THR A 233 -24.10 -6.71 -0.04
N GLN A 234 -24.11 -7.76 0.78
CA GLN A 234 -25.28 -8.14 1.58
C GLN A 234 -25.40 -7.26 2.82
N TRP A 235 -24.30 -6.96 3.50
CA TRP A 235 -24.30 -6.15 4.72
C TRP A 235 -24.55 -4.67 4.43
N LEU A 236 -23.96 -4.15 3.36
CA LEU A 236 -24.03 -2.76 2.93
C LEU A 236 -24.33 -2.70 1.42
N PRO A 237 -25.59 -2.98 1.01
CA PRO A 237 -25.92 -3.08 -0.40
C PRO A 237 -25.74 -1.76 -1.14
N PRO A 238 -25.22 -1.78 -2.38
CA PRO A 238 -25.19 -0.60 -3.22
C PRO A 238 -26.62 -0.12 -3.45
N ARG A 239 -26.95 1.06 -2.94
CA ARG A 239 -28.21 1.74 -3.22
C ARG A 239 -27.95 2.90 -4.15
N ARG A 240 -28.90 3.17 -5.05
CA ARG A 240 -28.91 4.43 -5.78
C ARG A 240 -29.26 5.51 -4.77
N THR A 241 -28.34 6.42 -4.50
CA THR A 241 -28.64 7.66 -3.81
C THR A 241 -29.44 8.52 -4.78
N GLU A 242 -30.75 8.66 -4.52
CA GLU A 242 -31.59 9.56 -5.32
C GLU A 242 -31.14 11.00 -5.02
N GLY A 243 -30.72 11.74 -6.07
CA GLY A 243 -30.48 13.18 -5.99
C GLY A 243 -29.04 13.66 -6.23
N ASP A 244 -28.02 12.80 -6.19
CA ASP A 244 -26.64 13.21 -6.53
C ASP A 244 -26.34 12.97 -8.02
N ALA A 245 -26.16 14.06 -8.78
CA ALA A 245 -25.85 14.02 -10.21
C ALA A 245 -24.51 13.34 -10.54
N LEU A 246 -23.60 13.26 -9.56
CA LEU A 246 -22.31 12.58 -9.70
C LEU A 246 -22.42 11.08 -9.39
N ASP A 247 -23.33 10.65 -8.51
CA ASP A 247 -23.44 9.23 -8.12
C ASP A 247 -23.81 8.32 -9.28
N ARG A 248 -24.64 8.80 -10.21
CA ARG A 248 -24.96 8.05 -11.44
C ARG A 248 -23.73 7.77 -12.30
N LEU A 249 -22.68 8.58 -12.20
CA LEU A 249 -21.47 8.42 -13.01
C LEU A 249 -20.68 7.16 -12.64
N PHE A 250 -20.89 6.59 -11.45
CA PHE A 250 -20.33 5.27 -11.11
C PHE A 250 -20.87 4.14 -12.02
N GLN A 251 -21.97 4.36 -12.75
CA GLN A 251 -22.52 3.40 -13.70
C GLN A 251 -22.06 3.65 -15.15
N ALA A 252 -21.08 4.54 -15.35
CA ALA A 252 -20.60 4.85 -16.69
C ALA A 252 -20.01 3.60 -17.36
N SER A 253 -20.43 3.33 -18.59
CA SER A 253 -19.84 2.29 -19.43
C SER A 253 -18.58 2.77 -20.14
N LYS A 254 -18.41 4.08 -20.25
CA LYS A 254 -17.36 4.73 -21.03
C LYS A 254 -17.03 6.11 -20.49
N ILE A 255 -15.76 6.48 -20.55
CA ILE A 255 -15.27 7.83 -20.24
C ILE A 255 -14.46 8.34 -21.43
N ARG A 256 -14.77 9.55 -21.87
CA ARG A 256 -14.02 10.25 -22.92
C ARG A 256 -13.53 11.60 -22.43
N ILE A 257 -12.27 11.91 -22.72
CA ILE A 257 -11.67 13.22 -22.50
C ILE A 257 -11.64 13.96 -23.83
N GLU A 258 -12.20 15.16 -23.88
CA GLU A 258 -12.16 16.01 -25.06
C GLU A 258 -11.46 17.34 -24.77
N PRO A 259 -10.61 17.83 -25.69
CA PRO A 259 -10.08 19.18 -25.59
C PRO A 259 -11.21 20.19 -25.79
N SER A 260 -11.26 21.21 -24.93
CA SER A 260 -12.26 22.29 -25.05
C SER A 260 -11.68 23.69 -24.81
N GLY A 261 -10.36 23.82 -24.66
CA GLY A 261 -9.70 25.11 -24.50
C GLY A 261 -8.18 24.99 -24.58
N ASP A 262 -7.46 25.71 -23.73
CA ASP A 262 -6.03 26.00 -23.93
C ASP A 262 -5.09 24.82 -23.64
N VAL A 263 -5.57 23.77 -22.96
CA VAL A 263 -4.75 22.58 -22.71
C VAL A 263 -4.91 21.61 -23.89
N SER A 264 -3.80 21.34 -24.58
CA SER A 264 -3.71 20.29 -25.59
C SER A 264 -3.75 18.91 -24.92
N VAL A 265 -4.93 18.50 -24.45
CA VAL A 265 -5.16 17.12 -23.99
C VAL A 265 -5.51 16.28 -25.21
N ALA A 266 -4.82 15.15 -25.40
CA ALA A 266 -5.20 14.19 -26.41
C ALA A 266 -6.63 13.70 -26.14
N SER A 267 -7.44 13.58 -27.19
CA SER A 267 -8.75 12.94 -27.05
C SER A 267 -8.51 11.47 -26.70
N VAL A 268 -8.84 11.09 -25.46
CA VAL A 268 -8.68 9.72 -24.95
C VAL A 268 -10.05 9.18 -24.65
N GLU A 269 -10.30 7.96 -25.08
CA GLU A 269 -11.54 7.26 -24.88
C GLU A 269 -11.26 5.91 -24.22
N GLN A 270 -11.97 5.61 -23.14
CA GLN A 270 -11.77 4.38 -22.37
C GLN A 270 -13.10 3.71 -22.08
N SER A 271 -13.12 2.39 -22.25
CA SER A 271 -14.23 1.54 -21.86
C SER A 271 -14.12 1.21 -20.37
N ALA A 272 -15.04 1.71 -19.56
CA ALA A 272 -15.05 1.47 -18.12
C ALA A 272 -15.44 0.02 -17.76
N THR A 273 -15.93 -0.76 -18.73
CA THR A 273 -16.35 -2.15 -18.52
C THR A 273 -15.38 -3.18 -19.09
N GLU A 274 -14.26 -2.75 -19.69
CA GLU A 274 -13.30 -3.67 -20.33
C GLU A 274 -12.52 -4.51 -19.31
N THR A 275 -12.03 -3.88 -18.24
CA THR A 275 -11.28 -4.56 -17.17
C THR A 275 -11.62 -3.96 -15.81
N THR A 276 -11.31 -4.68 -14.72
CA THR A 276 -11.46 -4.14 -13.36
C THR A 276 -10.55 -2.94 -13.11
N VAL A 277 -9.43 -2.83 -13.81
CA VAL A 277 -8.52 -1.68 -13.72
C VAL A 277 -9.20 -0.44 -14.30
N GLU A 278 -9.73 -0.53 -15.51
CA GLU A 278 -10.41 0.59 -16.16
C GLU A 278 -11.71 0.97 -15.43
N GLN A 279 -12.45 -0.03 -14.92
CA GLN A 279 -13.60 0.23 -14.05
C GLN A 279 -13.20 0.95 -12.75
N GLY A 280 -12.09 0.53 -12.13
CA GLY A 280 -11.54 1.17 -10.93
C GLY A 280 -11.14 2.61 -11.19
N LYS A 281 -10.45 2.89 -12.31
CA LYS A 281 -10.10 4.25 -12.73
C LYS A 281 -11.35 5.10 -12.96
N ALA A 282 -12.36 4.55 -13.62
CA ALA A 282 -13.64 5.23 -13.81
C ALA A 282 -14.30 5.62 -12.48
N HIS A 283 -14.38 4.69 -11.53
CA HIS A 283 -14.92 4.98 -10.20
C HIS A 283 -14.04 5.98 -9.42
N GLN A 284 -12.72 5.88 -9.52
CA GLN A 284 -11.80 6.84 -8.91
C GLN A 284 -11.96 8.25 -9.47
N CYS A 285 -12.21 8.38 -10.77
CA CYS A 285 -12.53 9.65 -11.42
C CYS A 285 -13.78 10.28 -10.79
N VAL A 286 -14.85 9.49 -10.60
CA VAL A 286 -16.07 9.97 -9.94
C VAL A 286 -15.81 10.39 -8.49
N ARG A 287 -15.02 9.63 -7.73
CA ARG A 287 -14.63 10.03 -6.35
C ARG A 287 -13.87 11.34 -6.31
N LEU A 288 -12.95 11.56 -7.25
CA LEU A 288 -12.24 12.84 -7.37
C LEU A 288 -13.24 13.97 -7.61
N LEU A 289 -14.17 13.81 -8.56
CA LEU A 289 -15.23 14.79 -8.85
C LEU A 289 -16.09 15.09 -7.62
N LYS A 290 -16.47 14.08 -6.83
CA LYS A 290 -17.24 14.24 -5.58
C LYS A 290 -16.47 14.98 -4.48
N GLY A 291 -15.15 15.11 -4.59
CA GLY A 291 -14.35 15.96 -3.70
C GLY A 291 -14.55 17.46 -3.92
N GLY A 292 -15.23 17.86 -5.01
CA GLY A 292 -15.60 19.26 -5.25
C GLY A 292 -16.73 19.73 -4.33
N VAL A 293 -16.64 20.96 -3.85
CA VAL A 293 -17.68 21.58 -3.01
C VAL A 293 -18.65 22.36 -3.88
N ALA A 294 -19.93 21.97 -3.87
CA ALA A 294 -20.96 22.66 -4.63
C ALA A 294 -21.10 24.12 -4.18
N ILE A 295 -21.26 25.04 -5.14
CA ILE A 295 -21.44 26.47 -4.88
C ILE A 295 -22.78 26.98 -5.43
N ALA A 296 -23.31 28.00 -4.78
CA ALA A 296 -24.53 28.66 -5.22
C ALA A 296 -24.23 29.57 -6.42
N GLY A 297 -24.75 29.18 -7.60
CA GLY A 297 -24.63 29.96 -8.82
C GLY A 297 -23.28 29.85 -9.53
N GLN A 298 -23.16 30.56 -10.64
CA GLN A 298 -21.96 30.55 -11.48
C GLN A 298 -20.82 31.36 -10.82
N PRO A 299 -19.56 30.87 -10.87
CA PRO A 299 -18.40 31.66 -10.44
C PRO A 299 -18.31 32.98 -11.21
N LYS A 300 -17.92 34.05 -10.52
CA LYS A 300 -17.68 35.36 -11.18
C LYS A 300 -16.57 35.29 -12.24
N SER A 301 -15.57 34.45 -12.00
CA SER A 301 -14.42 34.22 -12.88
C SER A 301 -14.07 32.72 -12.89
N PRO A 302 -14.76 31.88 -13.68
CA PRO A 302 -14.48 30.45 -13.72
C PRO A 302 -13.10 30.13 -14.34
N GLY A 303 -12.55 31.06 -15.13
CA GLY A 303 -11.35 30.85 -15.94
C GLY A 303 -11.69 30.20 -17.29
N ASN A 304 -10.66 29.86 -18.06
CA ASN A 304 -10.83 29.13 -19.31
C ASN A 304 -11.12 27.66 -19.03
N GLU A 305 -12.01 27.07 -19.84
CA GLU A 305 -12.26 25.63 -19.80
C GLU A 305 -10.99 24.91 -20.27
N ARG A 306 -10.54 23.93 -19.49
CA ARG A 306 -9.30 23.18 -19.80
C ARG A 306 -9.60 21.99 -20.69
N TYR A 307 -10.59 21.19 -20.33
CA TYR A 307 -11.06 20.02 -21.08
C TYR A 307 -12.45 19.59 -20.59
N ARG A 308 -13.06 18.63 -21.29
CA ARG A 308 -14.33 18.00 -20.90
C ARG A 308 -14.11 16.54 -20.59
N LEU A 309 -14.82 16.03 -19.58
CA LEU A 309 -15.04 14.60 -19.40
C LEU A 309 -16.46 14.26 -19.80
N ILE A 310 -16.63 13.24 -20.61
CA ILE A 310 -17.93 12.77 -21.07
C ILE A 310 -18.10 11.33 -20.56
N PHE A 311 -19.11 11.13 -19.73
CA PHE A 311 -19.46 9.83 -19.17
C PHE A 311 -20.70 9.31 -19.89
N SER A 312 -20.60 8.15 -20.53
CA SER A 312 -21.77 7.48 -21.10
C SER A 312 -22.42 6.60 -20.05
N VAL A 313 -23.63 6.97 -19.60
CA VAL A 313 -24.47 6.17 -18.70
C VAL A 313 -25.73 5.71 -19.44
N GLU A 314 -26.52 4.79 -18.86
CA GLU A 314 -27.73 4.26 -19.52
C GLU A 314 -28.72 5.34 -19.99
N GLN A 315 -28.79 6.47 -19.28
CA GLN A 315 -29.71 7.58 -19.57
C GLN A 315 -29.14 8.62 -20.56
N GLY A 316 -27.96 8.37 -21.13
CA GLY A 316 -27.27 9.27 -22.07
C GLY A 316 -25.93 9.77 -21.56
N ASP A 317 -25.33 10.69 -22.30
CA ASP A 317 -24.02 11.25 -21.96
C ASP A 317 -24.15 12.37 -20.92
N VAL A 318 -23.27 12.33 -19.92
CA VAL A 318 -23.11 13.42 -18.93
C VAL A 318 -21.77 14.08 -19.16
N THR A 319 -21.79 15.39 -19.42
CA THR A 319 -20.58 16.19 -19.63
C THR A 319 -20.19 16.93 -18.35
N VAL A 320 -18.94 16.76 -17.95
CA VAL A 320 -18.27 17.51 -16.89
C VAL A 320 -17.30 18.49 -17.55
N HIS A 321 -17.55 19.78 -17.41
CA HIS A 321 -16.65 20.82 -17.87
C HIS A 321 -15.62 21.11 -16.79
N VAL A 322 -14.33 20.98 -17.10
CA VAL A 322 -13.25 21.16 -16.13
C VAL A 322 -12.55 22.50 -16.38
N TYR A 323 -12.50 23.32 -15.33
CA TYR A 323 -11.76 24.57 -15.25
C TYR A 323 -10.64 24.45 -14.20
N ASP A 324 -9.78 25.45 -14.11
CA ASP A 324 -8.59 25.43 -13.23
C ASP A 324 -8.93 25.20 -11.74
N ARG A 325 -10.03 25.77 -11.26
CA ARG A 325 -10.49 25.65 -9.85
C ARG A 325 -11.97 25.30 -9.71
N HIS A 326 -12.63 25.03 -10.84
CA HIS A 326 -14.05 24.74 -10.87
C HIS A 326 -14.33 23.54 -11.76
N ILE A 327 -15.42 22.84 -11.48
CA ILE A 327 -16.06 21.94 -12.43
C ILE A 327 -17.52 22.33 -12.57
N ARG A 328 -18.08 22.14 -13.76
CA ARG A 328 -19.52 22.28 -14.00
C ARG A 328 -20.08 20.95 -14.48
N VAL A 329 -21.13 20.47 -13.80
CA VAL A 329 -21.88 19.27 -14.18
C VAL A 329 -23.34 19.64 -14.29
N ASN A 330 -23.92 19.49 -15.48
CA ASN A 330 -25.22 20.07 -15.82
C ASN A 330 -25.21 21.58 -15.47
N ASP A 331 -26.16 22.04 -14.63
CA ASP A 331 -26.28 23.43 -14.17
C ASP A 331 -25.59 23.71 -12.82
N THR A 332 -24.96 22.69 -12.21
CA THR A 332 -24.32 22.82 -10.90
C THR A 332 -22.82 23.08 -11.03
N TRP A 333 -22.33 24.04 -10.26
CA TRP A 333 -20.91 24.38 -10.16
C TRP A 333 -20.30 23.87 -8.86
N TYR A 334 -19.06 23.41 -8.94
CA TYR A 334 -18.30 22.95 -7.80
C TYR A 334 -16.91 23.60 -7.79
N VAL A 335 -16.39 23.92 -6.62
CA VAL A 335 -15.02 24.40 -6.40
C VAL A 335 -14.12 23.23 -6.02
N HIS A 336 -12.89 23.22 -6.53
CA HIS A 336 -11.88 22.22 -6.19
C HIS A 336 -10.49 22.85 -6.07
N GLU A 337 -9.58 22.11 -5.41
CA GLU A 337 -8.15 22.44 -5.38
C GLU A 337 -7.37 21.35 -6.14
N HIS A 338 -6.81 21.70 -7.30
CA HIS A 338 -5.89 20.85 -8.09
C HIS A 338 -6.49 19.52 -8.59
N LEU A 339 -7.80 19.45 -8.81
CA LEU A 339 -8.47 18.24 -9.29
C LEU A 339 -8.18 17.95 -10.77
N ASP A 340 -7.96 19.00 -11.55
CA ASP A 340 -7.64 18.98 -12.97
C ASP A 340 -6.39 18.13 -13.29
N ASP A 341 -5.28 18.37 -12.58
CA ASP A 341 -4.03 17.65 -12.81
C ASP A 341 -4.14 16.17 -12.35
N LYS A 342 -4.90 15.91 -11.27
CA LYS A 342 -5.15 14.55 -10.76
C LYS A 342 -5.96 13.71 -11.75
N LEU A 343 -7.00 14.30 -12.34
CA LEU A 343 -7.82 13.64 -13.36
C LEU A 343 -7.01 13.28 -14.61
N LEU A 344 -6.18 14.20 -15.12
CA LEU A 344 -5.35 13.91 -16.30
C LEU A 344 -4.33 12.79 -16.02
N THR A 345 -3.71 12.81 -14.84
CA THR A 345 -2.76 11.77 -14.42
C THR A 345 -3.41 10.39 -14.38
N LEU A 346 -4.66 10.28 -13.92
CA LEU A 346 -5.41 9.03 -13.85
C LEU A 346 -5.57 8.36 -15.22
N PHE A 347 -5.66 9.16 -16.28
CA PHE A 347 -5.86 8.71 -17.66
C PHE A 347 -4.58 8.76 -18.51
N GLY A 348 -3.41 8.89 -17.87
CA GLY A 348 -2.11 8.89 -18.56
C GLY A 348 -1.79 10.16 -19.34
N GLY A 349 -2.57 11.24 -19.16
CA GLY A 349 -2.26 12.56 -19.69
C GLY A 349 -1.03 13.13 -18.99
N LYS A 350 0.12 13.11 -19.68
CA LYS A 350 1.31 13.87 -19.24
C LYS A 350 1.18 15.31 -19.72
N LYS A 351 1.63 16.27 -18.90
CA LYS A 351 1.90 17.65 -19.34
C LYS A 351 3.03 17.68 -20.35
#